data_AF-A0A9D7UYU3-F1
#
_entry.id   AF-A0A9D7UYU3-F1
#
_cell.length_a   1.000
_cell.length_b   1.000
_cell.length_c   1.000
_cell.angle_alpha   90.00
_cell.angle_beta   90.00
_cell.angle_gamma   90.00
#
_symmetry.space_group_name_H-M   'P 1'
#
loop_
_entity.id
_entity.type
_entity.pdbx_description
1 polymer ?
#
loop_
_entity_poly.entity_id
_entity_poly.type
_entity_poly.pdbx_seq_one_letter_code
_entity_poly.pdbx_strand_id
1 'polypeptide(L)' 'MLVKRLALVAISLTVGFLATWLIVITIAETNLEQFGIWYTGFTSLAIACAIGVWLDKFLGTEILPK' A
#
# COMPACT_ATOMS: atom_id res chain seq x y z
N MET A 1 -16.33 12.47 6.94
CA MET A 1 -14.95 12.47 6.39
C MET A 1 -14.07 11.37 6.99
N LEU A 2 -14.08 11.20 8.32
CA LEU A 2 -13.23 10.22 9.02
C LEU A 2 -13.42 8.77 8.51
N VAL A 3 -14.67 8.35 8.26
CA VAL A 3 -14.98 7.02 7.70
C VAL A 3 -14.36 6.80 6.31
N LYS A 4 -14.43 7.80 5.42
CA LYS A 4 -13.82 7.71 4.08
C LYS A 4 -12.29 7.64 4.16
N ARG A 5 -11.69 8.37 5.09
CA ARG A 5 -10.24 8.36 5.34
C ARG A 5 -9.78 7.01 5.91
N LEU A 6 -10.52 6.43 6.86
CA LEU A 6 -10.25 5.09 7.38
C LEU A 6 -10.37 4.02 6.29
N ALA A 7 -11.40 4.11 5.44
CA ALA A 7 -11.55 3.21 4.30
C ALA A 7 -10.37 3.32 3.32
N LEU A 8 -9.92 4.55 3.01
CA LEU A 8 -8.76 4.77 2.17
C LEU A 8 -7.49 4.14 2.76
N VAL A 9 -7.24 4.34 4.05
CA VAL A 9 -6.08 3.75 4.74
C VAL A 9 -6.14 2.22 4.73
N ALA A 10 -7.30 1.64 5.04
CA ALA A 10 -7.48 0.19 5.05
C ALA A 10 -7.27 -0.42 3.65
N ILE A 11 -7.84 0.18 2.61
CA ILE A 11 -7.70 -0.28 1.22
C ILE A 11 -6.25 -0.13 0.76
N SER A 12 -5.64 1.04 0.97
CA SER A 12 -4.27 1.29 0.53
C SER A 12 -3.24 0.37 1.19
N LEU A 13 -3.36 0.11 2.50
CA LEU A 13 -2.49 -0.85 3.19
C LEU A 13 -2.69 -2.29 2.70
N THR A 14 -3.93 -2.71 2.51
CA THR A 14 -4.24 -4.06 2.02
C THR A 14 -3.68 -4.27 0.62
N VAL A 15 -3.91 -3.32 -0.29
CA VAL A 15 -3.41 -3.41 -1.67
C VAL A 15 -1.89 -3.29 -1.71
N GLY A 16 -1.27 -2.42 -0.90
CA GLY A 16 0.19 -2.31 -0.82
C GLY A 16 0.86 -3.60 -0.35
N PHE A 17 0.30 -4.27 0.65
CA PHE A 17 0.79 -5.57 1.11
C PHE A 17 0.63 -6.66 0.05
N LEU A 18 -0.56 -6.79 -0.55
CA LEU A 18 -0.83 -7.78 -1.59
C LEU A 18 0.05 -7.58 -2.83
N ALA A 19 0.23 -6.33 -3.26
CA ALA A 19 1.12 -6.00 -4.37
C ALA A 19 2.57 -6.39 -4.06
N THR A 20 3.05 -6.11 -2.85
CA THR A 20 4.40 -6.49 -2.43
C THR A 20 4.57 -7.99 -2.38
N TRP A 21 3.60 -8.71 -1.82
CA TRP A 21 3.62 -10.18 -1.80
C TRP A 21 3.65 -10.78 -3.21
N LEU A 22 2.84 -10.24 -4.12
CA LEU A 22 2.78 -10.67 -5.50
C LEU A 22 4.12 -10.41 -6.21
N ILE A 23 4.72 -9.22 -6.03
CA ILE A 23 6.05 -8.87 -6.56
C ILE A 23 7.12 -9.84 -6.05
N VAL A 24 7.11 -10.15 -4.74
CA VAL A 24 8.10 -11.03 -4.13
C VAL A 24 8.03 -12.45 -4.72
N ILE A 25 6.82 -12.98 -4.92
CA ILE A 25 6.63 -14.32 -5.47
C ILE A 25 6.89 -14.37 -6.98
N THR A 26 6.41 -13.39 -7.75
CA THR A 26 6.40 -13.48 -9.22
C THR A 26 7.61 -12.86 -9.90
N ILE A 27 8.24 -11.84 -9.29
CA ILE A 27 9.37 -11.12 -9.88
C ILE A 27 10.68 -11.47 -9.17
N ALA A 28 10.67 -11.49 -7.84
CA ALA A 28 11.87 -11.81 -7.07
C ALA A 28 12.08 -13.32 -6.88
N GLU A 29 11.11 -14.15 -7.28
CA GLU A 29 11.14 -15.62 -7.17
C GLU A 29 11.58 -16.12 -5.78
N THR A 30 11.21 -15.39 -4.73
CA THR A 30 11.63 -15.66 -3.35
C THR A 30 10.45 -15.60 -2.38
N ASN A 31 10.72 -15.87 -1.11
CA ASN A 31 9.73 -15.84 -0.03
C ASN A 31 9.91 -14.58 0.83
N LEU A 32 8.83 -14.13 1.48
CA LEU A 32 8.85 -12.96 2.37
C LEU A 32 9.91 -13.07 3.49
N GLU A 33 10.22 -14.28 3.94
CA GLU A 33 11.26 -14.53 4.95
C GLU A 33 12.66 -14.20 4.43
N GLN A 34 12.96 -14.57 3.18
CA GLN A 34 14.25 -14.30 2.54
C GLN A 34 14.34 -12.86 2.04
N PHE A 35 13.22 -12.28 1.61
CA PHE A 35 13.13 -10.87 1.23
C PHE A 35 13.37 -9.93 2.42
N GLY A 36 13.09 -10.40 3.64
CA GLY A 36 13.31 -9.69 4.88
C GLY A 36 12.11 -8.87 5.31
N ILE A 37 11.81 -8.92 6.61
CA ILE A 37 10.61 -8.29 7.19
C ILE A 37 10.63 -6.76 7.04
N TRP A 38 11.80 -6.14 7.23
CA TRP A 38 11.97 -4.70 7.10
C TRP A 38 11.79 -4.25 5.66
N TYR A 39 12.38 -4.95 4.70
CA TYR A 39 12.22 -4.66 3.29
C TYR A 39 10.77 -4.82 2.85
N THR A 40 10.12 -5.94 3.21
CA THR A 40 8.69 -6.16 2.95
C THR A 40 7.83 -5.03 3.53
N GLY A 41 8.10 -4.62 4.77
CA GLY A 41 7.38 -3.53 5.43
C GLY A 41 7.55 -2.20 4.71
N PHE A 42 8.78 -1.78 4.41
CA PHE A 42 9.03 -0.51 3.73
C PHE A 42 8.52 -0.49 2.29
N THR A 43 8.68 -1.59 1.55
CA THR A 43 8.17 -1.70 0.18
C THR A 43 6.64 -1.67 0.15
N SER A 44 5.98 -2.41 1.04
CA SER A 44 4.51 -2.40 1.12
C SER A 44 3.94 -1.06 1.56
N LEU A 45 4.60 -0.37 2.50
CA LEU A 45 4.24 0.99 2.90
C LEU A 45 4.43 1.99 1.76
N ALA A 46 5.52 1.90 1.00
CA ALA A 46 5.77 2.78 -0.13
C ALA A 46 4.68 2.63 -1.21
N ILE A 47 4.32 1.39 -1.55
CA ILE A 47 3.25 1.09 -2.51
C ILE A 47 1.89 1.53 -1.94
N ALA A 48 1.61 1.25 -0.66
CA ALA A 48 0.39 1.70 0.00
C ALA A 48 0.24 3.22 -0.05
N CYS A 49 1.31 3.99 0.21
CA CYS A 49 1.28 5.45 0.09
C CYS A 49 0.97 5.90 -1.33
N ALA A 50 1.59 5.30 -2.35
CA ALA A 50 1.32 5.65 -3.75
C ALA A 50 -0.15 5.38 -4.13
N ILE A 51 -0.68 4.23 -3.72
CA ILE A 51 -2.08 3.85 -3.95
C ILE A 51 -3.04 4.74 -3.15
N GLY A 52 -2.68 5.09 -1.91
CA GLY A 52 -3.45 6.00 -1.06
C GLY A 52 -3.58 7.40 -1.69
N VAL A 53 -2.48 7.96 -2.21
CA VAL A 53 -2.48 9.23 -2.95
C VAL A 53 -3.36 9.16 -4.19
N TRP A 54 -3.30 8.05 -4.93
CA TRP A 54 -4.14 7.84 -6.10
C TRP A 54 -5.63 7.72 -5.72
N LEU A 55 -5.97 6.95 -4.69
CA LEU A 55 -7.32 6.79 -4.17
C LEU A 55 -7.90 8.08 -3.57
N ASP A 56 -7.07 8.94 -2.97
CA ASP A 56 -7.50 10.23 -2.39
C ASP A 56 -8.17 11.11 -3.46
N LYS A 57 -7.67 11.05 -4.71
CA LYS A 57 -8.25 11.75 -5.86
C LYS A 57 -9.66 11.27 -6.20
N PHE A 58 -9.98 9.99 -6.01
CA PHE A 58 -11.30 9.43 -6.34
C PHE A 58 -12.27 9.49 -5.16
N LEU A 59 -11.78 9.30 -3.94
CA LEU A 59 -12.61 9.28 -2.73
C LEU A 59 -12.94 10.68 -2.19
N GLY A 60 -12.25 11.71 -2.69
CA GLY A 60 -12.47 13.11 -2.29
C GLY A 60 -12.22 13.30 -0.79
N THR A 61 -11.21 12.62 -0.26
CA THR A 61 -10.89 12.63 1.17
C THR A 61 -10.11 13.87 1.61
N GLU A 62 -9.66 14.68 0.64
CA GLU A 62 -8.91 15.94 0.80
C GLU A 62 -7.79 15.78 1.83
N ILE A 63 -7.05 14.66 1.76
CA ILE A 63 -5.90 14.41 2.64
C ILE A 63 -4.70 15.23 2.16
N LEU A 64 -4.53 15.34 0.84
CA LEU A 64 -3.50 16.17 0.23
C LEU A 64 -4.02 17.60 0.00
N PRO A 65 -3.19 18.63 0.22
CA PRO A 65 -3.51 20.00 -0.17
C PRO A 65 -3.68 20.09 -1.70
N LYS A 66 -4.57 21.01 -2.13
CA LYS A 66 -4.86 21.27 -3.55
C LYS A 66 -3.71 21.95 -4.26
#